data_AF-A0ABD5S249-F1
#
_entry.id   AF-A0ABD5S249-F1
#
_cell.length_a   1.000
_cell.length_b   1.000
_cell.length_c   1.000
_cell.angle_alpha   90.00
_cell.angle_beta   90.00
_cell.angle_gamma   90.00
#
_symmetry.space_group_name_H-M   'P 1'
#
loop_
_entity.id
_entity.type
_entity.pdbx_description
1 polymer ?
#
loop_
_entity_poly.entity_id
_entity_poly.type
_entity_poly.pdbx_seq_one_letter_code
_entity_poly.pdbx_strand_id
1 'polypeptide(L)'
;MSSALDDDTRRAIDEGRATAGAMLRSAQKDLQKVFVVFLIGFLGCFYALRLYVWSFLRNVTISQMDASTVGEFEIIAQTPFDVLLLQAKISLVTGIIVAIPIFLYFARQPLRDRGLWPQSPVAPWKVVAIVLAAIVLFLAGMAYGYLLFFPLMFEFLAGNALSAGFKPRYSIVMWAQFIFLLTVSFGLAAQMPLGMTGLSYTEIVPYETFREKWRYAVVAIFVFGAVFSPPDPFTQIMWAVPLLVLYAFSLYLSKVVVTARRGSDAVDLRASAVERWNVIVGAFAVGVAAVYLFYTRGGVPAVNDLLGSVGSSFRLYEVPLPTAALSPLASILVAGAALGALFAFVALLYVAYRAIDDGSPGA
;
A
#
# COMPACT_ATOMS: atom_id res chain seq x y z
N MET A 1 45.68 -47.65 -8.80
CA MET A 1 45.52 -46.22 -8.44
C MET A 1 44.21 -45.72 -9.04
N SER A 2 43.29 -45.27 -8.17
CA SER A 2 42.10 -44.43 -8.40
C SER A 2 41.27 -44.57 -9.68
N SER A 3 40.28 -45.48 -9.67
CA SER A 3 39.04 -45.37 -10.47
C SER A 3 37.84 -45.23 -9.53
N ALA A 4 37.98 -44.38 -8.50
CA ALA A 4 37.07 -44.29 -7.37
C ALA A 4 35.93 -43.28 -7.63
N LEU A 5 35.18 -43.49 -8.71
CA LEU A 5 33.85 -42.94 -8.93
C LEU A 5 33.12 -43.99 -9.77
N ASP A 6 32.28 -44.80 -9.12
CA ASP A 6 31.42 -45.78 -9.80
C ASP A 6 30.66 -45.08 -10.94
N ASP A 7 30.49 -45.76 -12.08
CA ASP A 7 29.82 -45.20 -13.26
C ASP A 7 28.39 -44.72 -12.93
N ASP A 8 27.75 -45.32 -11.93
CA ASP A 8 26.46 -44.90 -11.39
C ASP A 8 26.55 -43.52 -10.69
N THR A 9 27.64 -43.23 -9.99
CA THR A 9 27.86 -41.91 -9.37
C THR A 9 28.10 -40.84 -10.44
N ARG A 10 28.80 -41.17 -11.53
CA ARG A 10 29.00 -40.23 -12.64
C ARG A 10 27.68 -39.92 -13.35
N ARG A 11 26.86 -40.93 -13.63
CA ARG A 11 25.52 -40.77 -14.23
C ARG A 11 24.61 -39.91 -13.35
N ALA A 12 24.56 -40.16 -12.05
CA ALA A 12 23.76 -39.36 -11.12
C ALA A 12 24.21 -37.89 -11.08
N ILE A 13 25.53 -37.62 -11.14
CA ILE A 13 26.07 -36.25 -11.20
C ILE A 13 25.70 -35.56 -12.52
N ASP A 14 25.82 -36.26 -13.65
CA ASP A 14 25.51 -35.71 -14.98
C ASP A 14 24.01 -35.45 -15.15
N GLU A 15 23.15 -36.34 -14.65
CA GLU A 15 21.70 -36.15 -14.60
C GLU A 15 21.30 -34.99 -13.68
N GLY A 16 21.93 -34.88 -12.51
CA GLY A 16 21.74 -33.77 -11.59
C GLY A 16 22.14 -32.43 -12.22
N ARG A 17 23.28 -32.39 -12.93
CA ARG A 17 23.76 -31.21 -13.66
C ARG A 17 22.86 -30.84 -14.83
N ALA A 18 22.37 -31.83 -15.58
CA ALA A 18 21.44 -31.60 -16.69
C ALA A 18 20.11 -31.02 -16.19
N THR A 19 19.58 -31.57 -15.09
CA THR A 19 18.33 -31.11 -14.45
C THR A 19 18.48 -29.70 -13.88
N ALA A 20 19.54 -29.44 -13.11
CA ALA A 20 19.84 -28.10 -12.60
C ALA A 20 20.05 -27.08 -13.73
N GLY A 21 20.75 -27.48 -14.80
CA GLY A 21 20.95 -26.66 -15.98
C GLY A 21 19.63 -26.33 -16.70
N ALA A 22 18.72 -27.29 -16.81
CA ALA A 22 17.40 -27.08 -17.41
C ALA A 22 16.55 -26.12 -16.56
N MET A 23 16.52 -26.30 -15.24
CA MET A 23 15.83 -25.39 -14.32
C MET A 23 16.37 -23.96 -14.39
N LEU A 24 17.69 -23.79 -14.38
CA LEU A 24 18.33 -22.48 -14.49
C LEU A 24 18.03 -21.81 -15.83
N ARG A 25 18.09 -22.57 -16.94
CA ARG A 25 17.73 -22.03 -18.28
C ARG A 25 16.27 -21.61 -18.35
N SER A 26 15.36 -22.40 -17.76
CA SER A 26 13.93 -22.04 -17.71
C SER A 26 13.73 -20.76 -16.89
N ALA A 27 14.31 -20.69 -15.69
CA ALA A 27 14.24 -19.51 -14.84
C ALA A 27 14.83 -18.27 -15.51
N GLN A 28 15.97 -18.41 -16.20
CA GLN A 28 16.60 -17.33 -16.95
C GLN A 28 15.70 -16.84 -18.09
N LYS A 29 15.07 -17.75 -18.84
CA LYS A 29 14.18 -17.40 -19.96
C LYS A 29 12.95 -16.62 -19.47
N ASP A 30 12.37 -17.03 -18.36
CA ASP A 30 11.23 -16.33 -17.78
C ASP A 30 11.63 -15.00 -17.15
N LEU A 31 12.77 -14.95 -16.47
CA LEU A 31 13.33 -13.71 -15.93
C LEU A 31 13.69 -12.71 -17.04
N GLN A 32 14.13 -13.17 -18.21
CA GLN A 32 14.35 -12.30 -19.38
C GLN A 32 13.06 -11.62 -19.83
N LYS A 33 11.92 -12.33 -19.86
CA LYS A 33 10.63 -11.71 -20.22
C LYS A 33 10.21 -10.67 -19.19
N VAL A 34 10.38 -10.99 -17.89
CA VAL A 34 10.15 -10.03 -16.80
C VAL A 34 11.03 -8.80 -16.97
N PHE A 35 12.31 -9.00 -17.30
CA PHE A 35 13.27 -7.92 -17.54
C PHE A 35 12.89 -7.05 -18.74
N VAL A 36 12.37 -7.64 -19.83
CA VAL A 36 11.86 -6.89 -20.98
C VAL A 36 10.67 -6.01 -20.59
N VAL A 37 9.71 -6.53 -19.83
CA VAL A 37 8.57 -5.74 -19.35
C VAL A 37 9.03 -4.62 -18.40
N PHE A 38 9.94 -4.93 -17.49
CA PHE A 38 10.61 -3.94 -16.65
C PHE A 38 11.25 -2.84 -17.48
N LEU A 39 12.01 -3.19 -18.54
CA LEU A 39 12.69 -2.24 -19.41
C LEU A 39 11.70 -1.37 -20.19
N ILE A 40 10.60 -1.94 -20.67
CA ILE A 40 9.53 -1.20 -21.35
C ILE A 40 8.88 -0.20 -20.36
N GLY A 41 8.55 -0.64 -19.14
CA GLY A 41 8.00 0.24 -18.11
C GLY A 41 8.99 1.36 -17.71
N PHE A 42 10.27 1.01 -17.55
CA PHE A 42 11.35 1.94 -17.26
C PHE A 42 11.50 2.98 -18.36
N LEU A 43 11.74 2.56 -19.60
CA LEU A 43 11.96 3.48 -20.73
C LEU A 43 10.71 4.30 -21.04
N GLY A 44 9.53 3.68 -20.94
CA GLY A 44 8.24 4.36 -21.14
C GLY A 44 8.02 5.46 -20.11
N CYS A 45 8.22 5.17 -18.83
CA CYS A 45 8.13 6.17 -17.76
C CYS A 45 9.19 7.27 -17.93
N PHE A 46 10.43 6.89 -18.23
CA PHE A 46 11.54 7.82 -18.42
C PHE A 46 11.27 8.81 -19.55
N TYR A 47 10.77 8.32 -20.69
CA TYR A 47 10.41 9.15 -21.82
C TYR A 47 9.17 10.01 -21.56
N ALA A 48 8.15 9.46 -20.89
CA ALA A 48 6.96 10.21 -20.48
C ALA A 48 7.31 11.35 -19.52
N LEU A 49 8.22 11.11 -18.57
CA LEU A 49 8.71 12.13 -17.65
C LEU A 49 9.40 13.27 -18.39
N ARG A 50 10.24 12.93 -19.38
CA ARG A 50 10.98 13.89 -20.20
C ARG A 50 10.07 14.73 -21.09
N LEU A 51 9.07 14.13 -21.73
CA LEU A 51 8.23 14.84 -22.71
C LEU A 51 7.04 15.57 -22.09
N TYR A 52 6.38 14.98 -21.09
CA TYR A 52 5.05 15.41 -20.65
C TYR A 52 5.01 15.81 -19.18
N VAL A 53 5.65 15.05 -18.29
CA VAL A 53 5.43 15.24 -16.85
C VAL A 53 6.12 16.49 -16.33
N TRP A 54 7.32 16.84 -16.79
CA TRP A 54 7.99 18.07 -16.33
C TRP A 54 7.25 19.35 -16.75
N SER A 55 6.74 19.38 -17.98
CA SER A 55 5.90 20.47 -18.49
C SER A 55 4.57 20.54 -17.73
N PHE A 56 3.94 19.40 -17.44
CA PHE A 56 2.74 19.33 -16.60
C PHE A 56 2.99 19.82 -15.17
N LEU A 57 4.01 19.29 -14.49
CA LEU A 57 4.35 19.68 -13.12
C LEU A 57 4.70 21.17 -13.03
N ARG A 58 5.48 21.69 -13.99
CA ARG A 58 5.77 23.13 -14.07
C ARG A 58 4.49 23.96 -14.17
N ASN A 59 3.57 23.56 -15.06
CA ASN A 59 2.33 24.30 -15.27
C ASN A 59 1.40 24.25 -14.05
N VAL A 60 1.29 23.11 -13.37
CA VAL A 60 0.51 22.96 -12.14
C VAL A 60 1.12 23.77 -11.00
N THR A 61 2.45 23.77 -10.86
CA THR A 61 3.13 24.55 -9.83
C THR A 61 2.94 26.06 -10.06
N ILE A 62 3.06 26.53 -11.31
CA ILE A 62 2.86 27.95 -11.64
C ILE A 62 1.40 28.38 -11.44
N SER A 63 0.43 27.52 -11.74
CA SER A 63 -0.99 27.86 -11.59
C SER A 63 -1.48 27.90 -10.15
N GLN A 64 -0.76 27.26 -9.23
CA GLN A 64 -1.06 27.21 -7.79
C GLN A 64 -0.18 28.17 -6.96
N MET A 65 0.77 28.87 -7.58
CA MET A 65 1.58 29.90 -6.91
C MET A 65 0.82 31.24 -6.89
N ASP A 66 0.71 31.83 -5.70
CA ASP A 66 0.15 33.18 -5.54
C ASP A 66 1.06 34.24 -6.18
N ALA A 67 0.50 35.34 -6.70
CA ALA A 67 1.23 36.32 -7.50
C ALA A 67 2.40 37.00 -6.75
N SER A 68 2.37 36.99 -5.41
CA SER A 68 3.43 37.48 -4.53
C SER A 68 4.65 36.57 -4.41
N THR A 69 4.54 35.30 -4.79
CA THR A 69 5.55 34.24 -4.55
C THR A 69 6.44 33.98 -5.76
N VAL A 70 6.01 34.45 -6.94
CA VAL A 70 6.65 34.20 -8.25
C VAL A 70 8.05 34.83 -8.39
N GLY A 71 8.47 35.69 -7.46
CA GLY A 71 9.78 36.34 -7.45
C GLY A 71 10.77 35.91 -6.36
N GLU A 72 10.33 35.21 -5.30
CA GLU A 72 11.20 34.86 -4.15
C GLU A 72 11.75 33.43 -4.17
N PHE A 73 11.13 32.52 -4.92
CA PHE A 73 11.57 31.13 -5.04
C PHE A 73 12.33 30.91 -6.34
N GLU A 74 13.65 31.07 -6.29
CA GLU A 74 14.53 30.68 -7.40
C GLU A 74 14.63 29.14 -7.42
N ILE A 75 13.99 28.51 -8.40
CA ILE A 75 14.07 27.06 -8.62
C ILE A 75 15.48 26.75 -9.15
N ILE A 76 16.40 26.46 -8.24
CA ILE A 76 17.79 26.14 -8.59
C ILE A 76 17.93 24.61 -8.65
N ALA A 77 18.23 24.09 -9.84
CA ALA A 77 18.84 22.76 -9.96
C ALA A 77 20.31 22.90 -9.55
N GLN A 78 20.70 22.30 -8.42
CA GLN A 78 22.07 22.43 -7.91
C GLN A 78 23.09 21.80 -8.87
N THR A 79 22.73 20.73 -9.58
CA THR A 79 23.57 20.16 -10.64
C THR A 79 22.79 19.84 -11.92
N PRO A 80 23.43 19.86 -13.11
CA PRO A 80 22.80 19.51 -14.38
C PRO A 80 22.30 18.05 -14.43
N PHE A 81 22.87 17.17 -13.62
CA PHE A 81 22.58 15.73 -13.60
C PHE A 81 21.41 15.36 -12.70
N ASP A 82 21.00 16.23 -11.77
CA ASP A 82 20.00 15.92 -10.75
C ASP A 82 18.64 15.54 -11.35
N VAL A 83 18.21 16.24 -12.40
CA VAL A 83 16.94 15.97 -13.09
C VAL A 83 16.97 14.62 -13.80
N LEU A 84 18.09 14.28 -14.43
CA LEU A 84 18.28 13.01 -15.13
C LEU A 84 18.28 11.82 -14.15
N LEU A 85 18.98 11.97 -13.03
CA LEU A 85 19.03 10.96 -11.97
C LEU A 85 17.65 10.77 -11.31
N LEU A 86 16.91 11.87 -11.08
CA LEU A 86 15.56 11.79 -10.56
C LEU A 86 14.63 11.03 -11.51
N GLN A 87 14.67 11.35 -12.81
CA GLN A 87 13.90 10.63 -13.82
C GLN A 87 14.24 9.13 -13.83
N ALA A 88 15.53 8.79 -13.76
CA ALA A 88 15.98 7.40 -13.72
C ALA A 88 15.46 6.67 -12.47
N LYS A 89 15.50 7.30 -11.29
CA LYS A 89 14.97 6.71 -10.04
C LYS A 89 13.46 6.47 -10.10
N ILE A 90 12.69 7.45 -10.56
CA ILE A 90 11.23 7.31 -10.72
C ILE A 90 10.90 6.19 -11.71
N SER A 91 11.61 6.16 -12.82
CA SER A 91 11.44 5.15 -13.87
C SER A 91 11.84 3.75 -13.41
N LEU A 92 12.87 3.64 -12.57
CA LEU A 92 13.31 2.38 -11.97
C LEU A 92 12.21 1.78 -11.09
N VAL A 93 11.67 2.57 -10.16
CA VAL A 93 10.58 2.14 -9.27
C VAL A 93 9.33 1.78 -10.08
N THR A 94 8.95 2.62 -11.04
CA THR A 94 7.79 2.37 -11.90
C THR A 94 7.96 1.11 -12.74
N GLY A 95 9.13 0.91 -13.35
CA GLY A 95 9.44 -0.29 -14.13
C GLY A 95 9.35 -1.56 -13.28
N ILE A 96 9.83 -1.53 -12.02
CA ILE A 96 9.69 -2.66 -11.10
C ILE A 96 8.21 -2.94 -10.83
N ILE A 97 7.41 -1.92 -10.50
CA ILE A 97 5.97 -2.08 -10.21
C ILE A 97 5.23 -2.69 -11.41
N VAL A 98 5.51 -2.22 -12.63
CA VAL A 98 4.92 -2.75 -13.86
C VAL A 98 5.35 -4.19 -14.13
N ALA A 99 6.56 -4.58 -13.71
CA ALA A 99 7.06 -5.94 -13.88
C ALA A 99 6.50 -6.94 -12.85
N ILE A 100 6.01 -6.49 -11.68
CA ILE A 100 5.51 -7.36 -10.60
C ILE A 100 4.43 -8.35 -11.08
N PRO A 101 3.36 -7.95 -11.80
CA PRO A 101 2.33 -8.90 -12.23
C PRO A 101 2.87 -10.01 -13.14
N ILE A 102 3.78 -9.66 -14.05
CA ILE A 102 4.41 -10.61 -14.98
C ILE A 102 5.38 -11.51 -14.24
N PHE A 103 6.14 -10.96 -13.29
CA PHE A 103 6.99 -11.72 -12.39
C PHE A 103 6.19 -12.76 -11.61
N LEU A 104 5.06 -12.38 -11.01
CA LEU A 104 4.17 -13.30 -10.28
C LEU A 104 3.58 -14.38 -11.20
N TYR A 105 3.24 -14.02 -12.44
CA TYR A 105 2.72 -14.98 -13.42
C TYR A 105 3.74 -16.08 -13.76
N PHE A 106 5.01 -15.72 -13.99
CA PHE A 106 6.05 -16.70 -14.27
C PHE A 106 6.54 -17.44 -13.02
N ALA A 107 6.60 -16.77 -11.87
CA ALA A 107 6.95 -17.39 -10.60
C ALA A 107 5.98 -18.50 -10.18
N ARG A 108 4.73 -18.47 -10.68
CA ARG A 108 3.72 -19.49 -10.42
C ARG A 108 4.19 -20.91 -10.72
N GLN A 109 4.84 -21.16 -11.85
CA GLN A 109 5.22 -22.53 -12.24
C GLN A 109 6.27 -23.13 -11.28
N PRO A 110 7.41 -22.47 -11.03
CA PRO A 110 8.38 -22.93 -10.03
C PRO A 110 7.79 -23.08 -8.62
N LEU A 111 6.86 -22.20 -8.22
CA LEU A 111 6.18 -22.31 -6.94
C LEU A 111 5.25 -23.53 -6.87
N ARG A 112 4.59 -23.89 -7.98
CA ARG A 112 3.78 -25.11 -8.10
C ARG A 112 4.63 -26.36 -7.96
N ASP A 113 5.77 -26.40 -8.63
CA ASP A 113 6.68 -27.55 -8.61
C ASP A 113 7.22 -27.81 -7.19
N ARG A 114 7.33 -26.76 -6.37
CA ARG A 114 7.75 -26.82 -4.96
C ARG A 114 6.61 -27.06 -3.97
N GLY A 115 5.36 -27.18 -4.44
CA GLY A 115 4.18 -27.29 -3.58
C GLY A 115 3.84 -26.01 -2.80
N LEU A 116 4.45 -24.87 -3.13
CA LEU A 116 4.23 -23.57 -2.49
C LEU A 116 3.18 -22.72 -3.20
N TRP A 117 2.48 -23.29 -4.18
CA TRP A 117 1.40 -22.62 -4.91
C TRP A 117 0.04 -23.23 -4.55
N PRO A 118 -1.04 -22.43 -4.49
CA PRO A 118 -2.37 -22.93 -4.20
C PRO A 118 -2.77 -24.09 -5.12
N GLN A 119 -3.10 -25.24 -4.54
CA GLN A 119 -3.52 -26.41 -5.32
C GLN A 119 -4.96 -26.30 -5.84
N SER A 120 -5.79 -25.47 -5.21
CA SER A 120 -7.16 -25.22 -5.64
C SER A 120 -7.19 -24.26 -6.85
N PRO A 121 -7.92 -24.59 -7.93
CA PRO A 121 -8.08 -23.70 -9.07
C PRO A 121 -8.86 -22.44 -8.64
N VAL A 122 -8.17 -21.30 -8.62
CA VAL A 122 -8.81 -20.00 -8.39
C VAL A 122 -9.55 -19.59 -9.66
N ALA A 123 -10.87 -19.37 -9.54
CA ALA A 123 -11.69 -18.95 -10.67
C ALA A 123 -11.17 -17.63 -11.29
N PRO A 124 -11.18 -17.46 -12.63
CA PRO A 124 -10.61 -16.28 -13.29
C PRO A 124 -11.19 -14.96 -12.77
N TRP A 125 -12.49 -14.92 -12.46
CA TRP A 125 -13.15 -13.74 -11.91
C TRP A 125 -12.59 -13.32 -10.54
N LYS A 126 -12.17 -14.28 -9.69
CA LYS A 126 -11.55 -13.99 -8.39
C LYS A 126 -10.18 -13.36 -8.59
N VAL A 127 -9.41 -13.82 -9.59
CA VAL A 127 -8.11 -13.23 -9.94
C VAL A 127 -8.30 -11.79 -10.39
N VAL A 128 -9.29 -11.52 -11.25
CA VAL A 128 -9.63 -10.15 -11.69
C VAL A 128 -10.03 -9.28 -10.50
N ALA A 129 -10.86 -9.78 -9.59
CA ALA A 129 -11.25 -9.04 -8.38
C ALA A 129 -10.05 -8.71 -7.48
N ILE A 130 -9.11 -9.65 -7.30
CA ILE A 130 -7.87 -9.43 -6.53
C ILE A 130 -7.00 -8.37 -7.21
N VAL A 131 -6.83 -8.43 -8.53
CA VAL A 131 -6.05 -7.43 -9.28
C VAL A 131 -6.69 -6.04 -9.16
N LEU A 132 -8.01 -5.95 -9.31
CA LEU A 132 -8.73 -4.69 -9.17
C LEU A 132 -8.58 -4.14 -7.74
N ALA A 133 -8.73 -5.00 -6.72
CA ALA A 133 -8.53 -4.61 -5.33
C ALA A 133 -7.09 -4.13 -5.08
N ALA A 134 -6.08 -4.79 -5.65
CA ALA A 134 -4.68 -4.38 -5.55
C ALA A 134 -4.47 -2.97 -6.13
N ILE A 135 -5.01 -2.70 -7.32
CA ILE A 135 -4.94 -1.39 -7.98
C ILE A 135 -5.62 -0.33 -7.13
N VAL A 136 -6.85 -0.59 -6.66
CA VAL A 136 -7.60 0.36 -5.83
C VAL A 136 -6.87 0.65 -4.52
N LEU A 137 -6.36 -0.37 -3.84
CA LEU A 137 -5.58 -0.22 -2.61
C LEU A 137 -4.28 0.56 -2.86
N PHE A 138 -3.61 0.31 -3.99
CA PHE A 138 -2.37 1.01 -4.34
C PHE A 138 -2.64 2.50 -4.55
N LEU A 139 -3.68 2.83 -5.33
CA LEU A 139 -4.09 4.21 -5.57
C LEU A 139 -4.58 4.88 -4.29
N ALA A 140 -5.31 4.17 -3.42
CA ALA A 140 -5.74 4.69 -2.12
C ALA A 140 -4.55 4.98 -1.20
N GLY A 141 -3.54 4.11 -1.17
CA GLY A 141 -2.31 4.33 -0.43
C GLY A 141 -1.50 5.53 -0.96
N MET A 142 -1.40 5.66 -2.28
CA MET A 142 -0.79 6.84 -2.91
C MET A 142 -1.56 8.12 -2.56
N ALA A 143 -2.90 8.09 -2.65
CA ALA A 143 -3.75 9.23 -2.31
C ALA A 143 -3.57 9.64 -0.84
N TYR A 144 -3.52 8.67 0.09
CA TYR A 144 -3.23 8.92 1.50
C TYR A 144 -1.85 9.57 1.70
N GLY A 145 -0.82 9.02 1.05
CA GLY A 145 0.55 9.56 1.12
C GLY A 145 0.64 11.01 0.66
N TYR A 146 0.05 11.33 -0.50
CA TYR A 146 0.14 12.65 -1.09
C TYR A 146 -0.82 13.69 -0.48
N LEU A 147 -2.08 13.31 -0.22
CA LEU A 147 -3.12 14.28 0.17
C LEU A 147 -3.21 14.52 1.68
N LEU A 148 -2.81 13.55 2.50
CA LEU A 148 -2.97 13.64 3.95
C LEU A 148 -1.64 13.59 4.68
N PHE A 149 -0.82 12.57 4.43
CA PHE A 149 0.42 12.38 5.16
C PHE A 149 1.45 13.45 4.81
N PHE A 150 1.65 13.74 3.52
CA PHE A 150 2.63 14.72 3.07
C PHE A 150 2.38 16.13 3.64
N PRO A 151 1.17 16.72 3.56
CA PRO A 151 0.92 18.05 4.13
C PRO A 151 1.19 18.10 5.63
N LEU A 152 0.68 17.11 6.38
CA LEU A 152 0.88 17.01 7.83
C LEU A 152 2.37 16.97 8.19
N MET A 153 3.14 16.13 7.48
CA MET A 153 4.56 15.99 7.75
C MET A 153 5.36 17.23 7.33
N PHE A 154 5.08 17.77 6.14
CA PHE A 154 5.80 18.91 5.60
C PHE A 154 5.69 20.13 6.52
N GLU A 155 4.49 20.36 7.01
CA GLU A 155 4.20 21.47 7.90
C GLU A 155 4.80 21.31 9.29
N PHE A 156 4.80 20.11 9.86
CA PHE A 156 5.56 19.83 11.09
C PHE A 156 7.05 20.19 10.92
N LEU A 157 7.65 19.78 9.79
CA LEU A 157 9.06 20.07 9.48
C LEU A 157 9.30 21.57 9.25
N ALA A 158 8.44 22.21 8.45
CA ALA A 158 8.54 23.62 8.12
C ALA A 158 8.32 24.51 9.35
N GLY A 159 7.31 24.19 10.17
CA GLY A 159 7.00 24.90 11.41
C GLY A 159 8.14 24.82 12.44
N ASN A 160 8.79 23.66 12.55
CA ASN A 160 9.97 23.50 13.41
C ASN A 160 11.16 24.35 12.90
N ALA A 161 11.43 24.30 11.59
CA ALA A 161 12.51 25.10 11.00
C ALA A 161 12.30 26.62 11.16
N LEU A 162 11.06 27.09 10.97
CA LEU A 162 10.69 28.50 11.17
C LEU A 162 10.80 28.91 12.64
N SER A 163 10.35 28.07 13.57
CA SER A 163 10.46 28.32 15.01
C SER A 163 11.91 28.41 15.50
N ALA A 164 12.82 27.69 14.83
CA ALA A 164 14.25 27.75 15.08
C ALA A 164 14.97 28.92 14.37
N GLY A 165 14.24 29.79 13.66
CA GLY A 165 14.79 30.98 12.99
C GLY A 165 15.53 30.69 11.68
N PHE A 166 15.45 29.47 11.15
CA PHE A 166 16.05 29.12 9.85
C PHE A 166 15.09 29.47 8.70
N LYS A 167 15.62 30.02 7.60
CA LYS A 167 14.89 30.14 6.33
C LYS A 167 15.03 28.82 5.55
N PRO A 168 13.97 28.00 5.43
CA PRO A 168 14.10 26.71 4.75
C PRO A 168 14.42 26.92 3.27
N ARG A 169 15.51 26.31 2.77
CA ARG A 169 15.82 26.22 1.34
C ARG A 169 15.66 24.78 0.90
N TYR A 170 14.71 24.52 0.00
CA TYR A 170 14.48 23.18 -0.53
C TYR A 170 14.93 23.08 -1.98
N SER A 171 15.75 22.07 -2.30
CA SER A 171 16.05 21.70 -3.69
C SER A 171 14.81 21.04 -4.29
N ILE A 172 14.39 21.50 -5.49
CA ILE A 172 13.21 20.96 -6.16
C ILE A 172 13.36 19.47 -6.50
N VAL A 173 14.59 19.03 -6.75
CA VAL A 173 14.87 17.63 -7.09
C VAL A 173 14.74 16.75 -5.84
N MET A 174 15.33 17.18 -4.73
CA MET A 174 15.19 16.46 -3.44
C MET A 174 13.73 16.43 -3.00
N TRP A 175 13.01 17.53 -3.21
CA TRP A 175 11.59 17.66 -2.89
C TRP A 175 10.71 16.73 -3.74
N ALA A 176 10.88 16.74 -5.07
CA ALA A 176 10.13 15.85 -5.97
C ALA A 176 10.47 14.37 -5.73
N GLN A 177 11.74 14.06 -5.47
CA GLN A 177 12.18 12.71 -5.11
C GLN A 177 11.48 12.24 -3.83
N PHE A 178 11.45 13.10 -2.81
CA PHE A 178 10.85 12.80 -1.53
C PHE A 178 9.35 12.52 -1.66
N ILE A 179 8.59 13.41 -2.32
CA ILE A 179 7.15 13.23 -2.54
C ILE A 179 6.86 11.95 -3.30
N PHE A 180 7.59 11.70 -4.40
CA PHE A 180 7.39 10.49 -5.19
C PHE A 180 7.61 9.23 -4.35
N LEU A 181 8.74 9.17 -3.64
CA LEU A 181 9.13 8.00 -2.86
C LEU A 181 8.15 7.75 -1.71
N LEU A 182 7.75 8.80 -1.01
CA LEU A 182 6.71 8.77 0.02
C LEU A 182 5.40 8.23 -0.53
N THR A 183 4.91 8.80 -1.62
CA THR A 183 3.62 8.43 -2.22
C THR A 183 3.61 6.96 -2.65
N VAL A 184 4.66 6.50 -3.33
CA VAL A 184 4.78 5.10 -3.76
C VAL A 184 4.92 4.17 -2.57
N SER A 185 5.68 4.55 -1.55
CA SER A 185 5.88 3.72 -0.36
C SER A 185 4.57 3.43 0.39
N PHE A 186 3.67 4.41 0.52
CA PHE A 186 2.34 4.22 1.10
C PHE A 186 1.42 3.41 0.18
N GLY A 187 1.54 3.58 -1.14
CA GLY A 187 0.88 2.70 -2.12
C GLY A 187 1.28 1.23 -1.95
N LEU A 188 2.57 0.95 -1.74
CA LEU A 188 3.09 -0.39 -1.47
C LEU A 188 2.67 -0.90 -0.08
N ALA A 189 2.72 -0.04 0.95
CA ALA A 189 2.26 -0.39 2.29
C ALA A 189 0.77 -0.74 2.33
N ALA A 190 -0.05 -0.08 1.52
CA ALA A 190 -1.48 -0.38 1.39
C ALA A 190 -1.77 -1.76 0.76
N GLN A 191 -0.76 -2.46 0.23
CA GLN A 191 -0.88 -3.84 -0.21
C GLN A 191 -0.81 -4.86 0.94
N MET A 192 -0.38 -4.45 2.15
CA MET A 192 -0.28 -5.35 3.31
C MET A 192 -1.58 -6.14 3.59
N PRO A 193 -2.79 -5.55 3.59
CA PRO A 193 -4.01 -6.29 3.87
C PRO A 193 -4.25 -7.39 2.84
N LEU A 194 -4.07 -7.09 1.55
CA LEU A 194 -4.27 -8.05 0.48
C LEU A 194 -3.20 -9.14 0.49
N GLY A 195 -1.93 -8.77 0.67
CA GLY A 195 -0.80 -9.68 0.69
C GLY A 195 -0.84 -10.66 1.87
N MET A 196 -1.03 -10.15 3.09
CA MET A 196 -1.11 -10.98 4.30
C MET A 196 -2.33 -11.90 4.27
N THR A 197 -3.50 -11.37 3.86
CA THR A 197 -4.73 -12.16 3.78
C THR A 197 -4.62 -13.22 2.69
N GLY A 198 -4.08 -12.87 1.52
CA GLY A 198 -3.86 -13.80 0.42
C GLY A 198 -2.95 -14.96 0.82
N LEU A 199 -1.79 -14.66 1.43
CA LEU A 199 -0.83 -15.67 1.89
C LEU A 199 -1.40 -16.57 2.99
N SER A 200 -2.23 -16.02 3.89
CA SER A 200 -2.88 -16.78 4.95
C SER A 200 -4.01 -17.65 4.41
N TYR A 201 -4.80 -17.13 3.47
CA TYR A 201 -5.90 -17.85 2.82
C TYR A 201 -5.39 -19.05 2.02
N THR A 202 -4.24 -18.90 1.34
CA THR A 202 -3.61 -19.96 0.55
C THR A 202 -2.76 -20.93 1.36
N GLU A 203 -2.68 -20.77 2.69
CA GLU A 203 -1.87 -21.59 3.60
C GLU A 203 -0.37 -21.59 3.30
N ILE A 204 0.11 -20.65 2.47
CA ILE A 204 1.56 -20.49 2.22
C ILE A 204 2.24 -19.96 3.49
N VAL A 205 1.60 -19.02 4.18
CA VAL A 205 2.05 -18.50 5.47
C VAL A 205 0.87 -18.51 6.45
N PRO A 206 0.87 -19.35 7.49
CA PRO A 206 -0.19 -19.37 8.49
C PRO A 206 -0.37 -18.00 9.16
N TYR A 207 -1.61 -17.64 9.48
CA TYR A 207 -1.94 -16.42 10.22
C TYR A 207 -1.14 -16.32 11.54
N GLU A 208 -0.97 -17.45 12.22
CA GLU A 208 -0.23 -17.61 13.45
C GLU A 208 1.22 -17.13 13.29
N THR A 209 1.83 -17.36 12.13
CA THR A 209 3.19 -16.88 11.82
C THR A 209 3.25 -15.36 11.86
N PHE A 210 2.28 -14.68 11.24
CA PHE A 210 2.22 -13.23 11.27
C PHE A 210 2.01 -12.73 12.70
N ARG A 211 1.09 -13.37 13.45
CA ARG A 211 0.81 -13.00 14.84
C ARG A 211 2.02 -13.18 15.76
N GLU A 212 2.73 -14.29 15.66
CA GLU A 212 3.90 -14.58 16.50
C GLU A 212 5.08 -13.67 16.16
N LYS A 213 5.28 -13.40 14.86
CA LYS A 213 6.39 -12.57 14.36
C LYS A 213 6.07 -11.08 14.29
N TRP A 214 5.03 -10.61 14.97
CA TRP A 214 4.62 -9.20 14.97
C TRP A 214 5.77 -8.24 15.34
N ARG A 215 6.65 -8.64 16.28
CA ARG A 215 7.80 -7.83 16.69
C ARG A 215 8.78 -7.59 15.53
N TYR A 216 8.98 -8.60 14.68
CA TYR A 216 9.82 -8.46 13.48
C TYR A 216 9.17 -7.54 12.44
N ALA A 217 7.84 -7.59 12.30
CA ALA A 217 7.11 -6.67 11.43
C ALA A 217 7.24 -5.22 11.91
N VAL A 218 7.14 -4.97 13.22
CA VAL A 218 7.37 -3.64 13.82
C VAL A 218 8.76 -3.13 13.47
N VAL A 219 9.80 -3.94 13.70
CA VAL A 219 11.18 -3.56 13.36
C VAL A 219 11.33 -3.29 11.86
N ALA A 220 10.76 -4.14 11.01
CA ALA A 220 10.79 -3.95 9.57
C ALA A 220 10.10 -2.64 9.14
N ILE A 221 8.98 -2.26 9.78
CA ILE A 221 8.29 -1.00 9.54
C ILE A 221 9.17 0.19 9.92
N PHE A 222 9.85 0.15 11.07
CA PHE A 222 10.77 1.21 11.48
C PHE A 222 12.01 1.31 10.58
N VAL A 223 12.55 0.18 10.13
CA VAL A 223 13.66 0.13 9.17
C VAL A 223 13.22 0.70 7.82
N PHE A 224 12.04 0.31 7.35
CA PHE A 224 11.45 0.86 6.14
C PHE A 224 11.27 2.37 6.28
N GLY A 225 10.67 2.84 7.38
CA GLY A 225 10.58 4.26 7.72
C GLY A 225 11.92 4.96 7.64
N ALA A 226 12.98 4.42 8.27
CA ALA A 226 14.31 5.02 8.25
C ALA A 226 14.98 5.11 6.86
N VAL A 227 14.59 4.27 5.90
CA VAL A 227 15.07 4.37 4.51
C VAL A 227 14.38 5.51 3.76
N PHE A 228 13.12 5.82 4.11
CA PHE A 228 12.27 6.73 3.36
C PHE A 228 12.08 8.10 4.03
N SER A 229 12.17 8.18 5.36
CA SER A 229 12.14 9.41 6.12
C SER A 229 13.58 9.89 6.40
N PRO A 230 13.77 11.20 6.65
CA PRO A 230 14.99 11.67 7.29
C PRO A 230 15.27 10.89 8.59
N PRO A 231 16.54 10.82 9.04
CA PRO A 231 16.93 10.15 10.28
C PRO A 231 16.55 11.01 11.51
N ASP A 232 15.27 11.34 11.62
CA ASP A 232 14.67 12.09 12.71
C ASP A 232 13.62 11.20 13.40
N PRO A 233 13.67 11.03 14.74
CA PRO A 233 12.74 10.16 15.47
C PRO A 233 11.26 10.53 15.30
N PHE A 234 10.92 11.82 15.18
CA PHE A 234 9.53 12.27 15.06
C PHE A 234 8.94 11.87 13.71
N THR A 235 9.62 12.16 12.61
CA THR A 235 9.23 11.77 11.26
C THR A 235 9.19 10.26 11.10
N GLN A 236 10.12 9.54 11.73
CA GLN A 236 10.15 8.08 11.69
C GLN A 236 8.95 7.47 12.46
N ILE A 237 8.59 8.02 13.63
CA ILE A 237 7.39 7.60 14.38
C ILE A 237 6.13 7.95 13.60
N MET A 238 6.03 9.17 13.08
CA MET A 238 4.88 9.63 12.31
C MET A 238 4.64 8.74 11.10
N TRP A 239 5.71 8.27 10.45
CA TRP A 239 5.65 7.27 9.37
C TRP A 239 5.30 5.87 9.86
N ALA A 240 5.87 5.41 10.97
CA ALA A 240 5.67 4.06 11.48
C ALA A 240 4.23 3.83 11.95
N VAL A 241 3.61 4.81 12.61
CA VAL A 241 2.24 4.71 13.16
C VAL A 241 1.20 4.23 12.13
N PRO A 242 1.02 4.87 10.96
CA PRO A 242 0.04 4.41 9.98
C PRO A 242 0.36 3.02 9.43
N LEU A 243 1.64 2.67 9.27
CA LEU A 243 2.05 1.34 8.83
C LEU A 243 1.76 0.27 9.90
N LEU A 244 1.94 0.58 11.18
CA LEU A 244 1.59 -0.31 12.29
C LEU A 244 0.09 -0.54 12.38
N VAL A 245 -0.71 0.52 12.19
CA VAL A 245 -2.18 0.41 12.12
C VAL A 245 -2.60 -0.47 10.93
N LEU A 246 -2.01 -0.24 9.75
CA LEU A 246 -2.24 -1.08 8.57
C LEU A 246 -1.86 -2.53 8.82
N TYR A 247 -0.72 -2.80 9.47
CA TYR A 247 -0.30 -4.14 9.82
C TYR A 247 -1.27 -4.82 10.79
N ALA A 248 -1.70 -4.14 11.85
CA ALA A 248 -2.67 -4.67 12.80
C ALA A 248 -4.03 -4.97 12.14
N PHE A 249 -4.50 -4.06 11.27
CA PHE A 249 -5.68 -4.27 10.45
C PHE A 249 -5.54 -5.47 9.53
N SER A 250 -4.41 -5.59 8.84
CA SER A 250 -4.09 -6.71 7.94
C SER A 250 -4.07 -8.04 8.69
N LEU A 251 -3.47 -8.06 9.88
CA LEU A 251 -3.41 -9.22 10.74
C LEU A 251 -4.83 -9.65 11.17
N TYR A 252 -5.66 -8.70 11.60
CA TYR A 252 -7.06 -8.98 11.95
C TYR A 252 -7.85 -9.52 10.76
N LEU A 253 -7.72 -8.89 9.59
CA LEU A 253 -8.39 -9.32 8.36
C LEU A 253 -7.99 -10.76 7.97
N SER A 254 -6.70 -11.08 8.00
CA SER A 254 -6.19 -12.43 7.77
C SER A 254 -6.83 -13.45 8.72
N LYS A 255 -6.94 -13.11 10.02
CA LYS A 255 -7.57 -13.99 11.01
C LYS A 255 -9.01 -14.31 10.59
N VAL A 256 -9.80 -13.27 10.32
CA VAL A 256 -11.21 -13.44 9.96
C VAL A 256 -11.35 -14.29 8.71
N VAL A 257 -10.56 -14.04 7.68
CA VAL A 257 -10.65 -14.77 6.40
C VAL A 257 -10.22 -16.23 6.54
N VAL A 258 -9.18 -16.53 7.32
CA VAL A 258 -8.77 -17.91 7.59
C VAL A 258 -9.81 -18.65 8.42
N THR A 259 -10.35 -18.02 9.46
CA THR A 259 -11.46 -18.58 10.25
C THR A 259 -12.69 -18.80 9.36
N ALA A 260 -13.03 -17.83 8.51
CA ALA A 260 -14.10 -17.91 7.51
C ALA A 260 -13.98 -19.14 6.60
N ARG A 261 -12.79 -19.39 6.06
CA ARG A 261 -12.52 -20.55 5.20
C ARG A 261 -12.60 -21.88 5.96
N ARG A 262 -12.09 -21.94 7.20
CA ARG A 262 -12.15 -23.17 8.02
C ARG A 262 -13.59 -23.50 8.44
N GLY A 263 -14.41 -22.48 8.65
CA GLY A 263 -15.83 -22.63 9.02
C GLY A 263 -16.80 -22.70 7.84
N SER A 264 -16.42 -22.30 6.62
CA SER A 264 -17.32 -22.29 5.45
C SER A 264 -17.71 -23.69 4.96
N ASP A 265 -16.98 -24.73 5.37
CA ASP A 265 -17.39 -26.12 5.12
C ASP A 265 -18.50 -26.58 6.11
N ALA A 266 -18.74 -25.82 7.19
CA ALA A 266 -19.76 -26.11 8.22
C ALA A 266 -20.88 -25.04 8.33
N VAL A 267 -20.68 -23.81 7.82
CA VAL A 267 -21.60 -22.67 7.99
C VAL A 267 -21.78 -21.88 6.70
N ASP A 268 -23.03 -21.70 6.27
CA ASP A 268 -23.39 -20.84 5.13
C ASP A 268 -23.24 -19.36 5.50
N LEU A 269 -22.15 -18.73 5.04
CA LEU A 269 -21.85 -17.31 5.26
C LEU A 269 -22.99 -16.38 4.83
N ARG A 270 -23.76 -16.78 3.82
CA ARG A 270 -24.89 -15.99 3.33
C ARG A 270 -26.05 -16.02 4.33
N ALA A 271 -26.32 -17.18 4.91
CA ALA A 271 -27.32 -17.35 5.95
C ALA A 271 -26.97 -16.54 7.21
N SER A 272 -25.72 -16.61 7.67
CA SER A 272 -25.27 -15.86 8.86
C SER A 272 -25.29 -14.34 8.68
N ALA A 273 -24.97 -13.85 7.48
CA ALA A 273 -25.07 -12.43 7.15
C ALA A 273 -26.53 -11.94 7.09
N VAL A 274 -27.45 -12.80 6.61
CA VAL A 274 -28.89 -12.52 6.62
C VAL A 274 -29.46 -12.58 8.04
N GLU A 275 -29.01 -13.52 8.87
CA GLU A 275 -29.47 -13.66 10.26
C GLU A 275 -29.05 -12.46 11.11
N ARG A 276 -27.81 -11.99 10.95
CA ARG A 276 -27.25 -10.85 11.69
C ARG A 276 -27.19 -9.56 10.86
N TRP A 277 -28.12 -9.40 9.93
CA TRP A 277 -28.20 -8.22 9.05
C TRP A 277 -28.31 -6.91 9.83
N ASN A 278 -28.95 -6.95 11.01
CA ASN A 278 -29.10 -5.84 11.93
C ASN A 278 -27.75 -5.31 12.45
N VAL A 279 -26.75 -6.18 12.66
CA VAL A 279 -25.40 -5.78 13.08
C VAL A 279 -24.68 -5.07 11.94
N ILE A 280 -24.83 -5.55 10.70
CA ILE A 280 -24.18 -4.97 9.51
C ILE A 280 -24.79 -3.59 9.21
N VAL A 281 -26.12 -3.49 9.19
CA VAL A 281 -26.84 -2.23 8.97
C VAL A 281 -26.62 -1.26 10.13
N GLY A 282 -26.60 -1.77 11.38
CA GLY A 282 -26.26 -0.97 12.55
C GLY A 282 -24.85 -0.38 12.47
N ALA A 283 -23.86 -1.19 12.09
CA ALA A 283 -22.49 -0.70 11.90
C ALA A 283 -22.38 0.30 10.75
N PHE A 284 -23.09 0.07 9.63
CA PHE A 284 -23.20 1.04 8.54
C PHE A 284 -23.74 2.37 9.05
N ALA A 285 -24.87 2.34 9.75
CA ALA A 285 -25.52 3.52 10.31
C ALA A 285 -24.62 4.24 11.32
N VAL A 286 -23.89 3.51 12.16
CA VAL A 286 -22.91 4.09 13.09
C VAL A 286 -21.77 4.77 12.32
N GLY A 287 -21.23 4.16 11.27
CA GLY A 287 -20.19 4.78 10.45
C GLY A 287 -20.66 6.06 9.75
N VAL A 288 -21.87 6.04 9.18
CA VAL A 288 -22.51 7.25 8.60
C VAL A 288 -22.74 8.31 9.67
N ALA A 289 -23.29 7.93 10.82
CA ALA A 289 -23.57 8.84 11.94
C ALA A 289 -22.28 9.43 12.51
N ALA A 290 -21.19 8.67 12.58
CA ALA A 290 -19.90 9.16 13.04
C ALA A 290 -19.37 10.28 12.14
N VAL A 291 -19.40 10.09 10.82
CA VAL A 291 -19.02 11.15 9.87
C VAL A 291 -19.97 12.34 9.97
N TYR A 292 -21.28 12.09 9.99
CA TYR A 292 -22.28 13.16 10.09
C TYR A 292 -22.08 13.99 11.36
N LEU A 293 -21.91 13.35 12.53
CA LEU A 293 -21.67 14.04 13.80
C LEU A 293 -20.32 14.75 13.80
N PHE A 294 -19.25 14.14 13.25
CA PHE A 294 -17.94 14.78 13.16
C PHE A 294 -18.01 16.11 12.39
N TYR A 295 -18.73 16.15 11.27
CA TYR A 295 -18.87 17.36 10.46
C TYR A 295 -19.92 18.35 10.99
N THR A 296 -20.95 17.91 11.71
CA THR A 296 -22.04 18.79 12.19
C THR A 296 -21.91 19.26 13.64
N ARG A 297 -21.22 18.50 14.50
CA ARG A 297 -21.05 18.79 15.94
C ARG A 297 -19.69 19.42 16.28
N GLY A 298 -18.96 19.93 15.29
CA GLY A 298 -17.72 20.65 15.51
C GLY A 298 -16.45 19.80 15.62
N GLY A 299 -16.46 18.56 15.09
CA GLY A 299 -15.25 17.73 15.02
C GLY A 299 -14.16 18.32 14.13
N VAL A 300 -14.53 18.95 13.02
CA VAL A 300 -13.57 19.66 12.14
C VAL A 300 -12.89 20.82 12.87
N PRO A 301 -13.61 21.77 13.50
CA PRO A 301 -13.00 22.79 14.37
C PRO A 301 -12.08 22.19 15.44
N ALA A 302 -12.53 21.16 16.15
CA ALA A 302 -11.73 20.53 17.20
C ALA A 302 -10.41 19.94 16.67
N VAL A 303 -10.43 19.26 15.53
CA VAL A 303 -9.20 18.74 14.91
C VAL A 303 -8.34 19.87 14.36
N ASN A 304 -8.93 20.92 13.78
CA ASN A 304 -8.20 22.09 13.30
C ASN A 304 -7.52 22.87 14.44
N ASP A 305 -8.16 22.96 15.61
CA ASP A 305 -7.59 23.57 16.82
C ASP A 305 -6.43 22.71 17.36
N LEU A 306 -6.61 21.38 17.38
CA LEU A 306 -5.57 20.43 17.77
C LEU A 306 -4.37 20.50 16.83
N LEU A 307 -4.62 20.52 15.52
CA LEU A 307 -3.61 20.75 14.50
C LEU A 307 -2.92 22.10 14.73
N GLY A 308 -3.69 23.18 14.96
CA GLY A 308 -3.15 24.50 15.28
C GLY A 308 -2.24 24.50 16.52
N SER A 309 -2.57 23.72 17.56
CA SER A 309 -1.74 23.58 18.76
C SER A 309 -0.40 22.89 18.51
N VAL A 310 -0.31 22.07 17.47
CA VAL A 310 0.92 21.41 17.01
C VAL A 310 1.66 22.26 15.95
N GLY A 311 1.21 23.50 15.72
CA GLY A 311 1.80 24.43 14.76
C GLY A 311 1.36 24.18 13.32
N SER A 312 0.26 23.48 13.12
CA SER A 312 -0.23 23.10 11.80
C SER A 312 -0.95 24.22 11.07
N SER A 313 -0.66 24.42 9.78
CA SER A 313 -1.39 25.29 8.85
C SER A 313 -2.45 24.53 8.04
N PHE A 314 -2.42 23.20 8.04
CA PHE A 314 -3.38 22.32 7.43
C PHE A 314 -4.68 22.43 8.21
N ARG A 315 -5.74 22.62 7.44
CA ARG A 315 -7.09 22.67 7.97
C ARG A 315 -7.87 21.61 7.24
N LEU A 316 -8.46 20.70 8.00
CA LEU A 316 -9.53 19.88 7.51
C LEU A 316 -10.62 20.81 7.00
N TYR A 317 -11.02 20.58 5.74
CA TYR A 317 -12.16 21.26 5.16
C TYR A 317 -13.41 20.98 5.98
N GLU A 318 -14.23 22.00 6.18
CA GLU A 318 -15.55 21.86 6.82
C GLU A 318 -16.50 20.97 6.01
N VAL A 319 -16.15 20.69 4.75
CA VAL A 319 -16.88 19.82 3.85
C VAL A 319 -15.90 18.79 3.26
N PRO A 320 -16.16 17.47 3.39
CA PRO A 320 -15.21 16.42 3.01
C PRO A 320 -14.91 16.34 1.51
N LEU A 321 -15.85 16.73 0.66
CA LEU A 321 -15.70 16.76 -0.79
C LEU A 321 -16.16 18.14 -1.28
N PRO A 322 -15.26 19.15 -1.32
CA PRO A 322 -15.60 20.49 -1.78
C PRO A 322 -15.64 20.49 -3.31
N THR A 323 -16.64 19.84 -3.90
CA THR A 323 -16.90 19.87 -5.34
C THR A 323 -18.12 20.75 -5.59
N ALA A 324 -18.05 21.62 -6.62
CA ALA A 324 -19.18 22.47 -7.00
C ALA A 324 -20.45 21.70 -7.39
N ALA A 325 -20.34 20.37 -7.58
CA ALA A 325 -21.42 19.48 -7.99
C ALA A 325 -22.22 18.90 -6.80
N LEU A 326 -21.75 18.99 -5.56
CA LEU A 326 -22.42 18.39 -4.40
C LEU A 326 -22.78 19.46 -3.36
N SER A 327 -23.98 19.36 -2.77
CA SER A 327 -24.34 20.17 -1.60
C SER A 327 -23.50 19.74 -0.38
N PRO A 328 -23.24 20.62 0.60
CA PRO A 328 -22.44 20.28 1.78
C PRO A 328 -22.95 19.04 2.52
N LEU A 329 -24.28 18.91 2.65
CA LEU A 329 -24.92 17.74 3.24
C LEU A 329 -24.71 16.50 2.38
N ALA A 330 -24.84 16.59 1.05
CA ALA A 330 -24.61 15.48 0.15
C ALA A 330 -23.15 14.98 0.20
N SER A 331 -22.16 15.86 0.27
CA SER A 331 -20.75 15.46 0.44
C SER A 331 -20.49 14.76 1.77
N ILE A 332 -21.09 15.22 2.87
CA ILE A 332 -20.98 14.58 4.19
C ILE A 332 -21.63 13.19 4.14
N LEU A 333 -22.79 13.05 3.48
CA LEU A 333 -23.46 11.76 3.31
C LEU A 333 -22.67 10.80 2.41
N VAL A 334 -22.02 11.28 1.35
CA VAL A 334 -21.18 10.43 0.49
C VAL A 334 -19.94 9.95 1.25
N ALA A 335 -19.26 10.84 1.97
CA ALA A 335 -18.14 10.46 2.84
C ALA A 335 -18.61 9.52 3.97
N GLY A 336 -19.77 9.80 4.55
CA GLY A 336 -20.43 8.97 5.56
C GLY A 336 -20.79 7.60 5.03
N ALA A 337 -21.29 7.48 3.81
CA ALA A 337 -21.60 6.21 3.16
C ALA A 337 -20.33 5.40 2.87
N ALA A 338 -19.22 6.05 2.49
CA ALA A 338 -17.94 5.39 2.32
C ALA A 338 -17.41 4.82 3.65
N LEU A 339 -17.43 5.60 4.73
CA LEU A 339 -17.02 5.10 6.05
C LEU A 339 -18.01 4.07 6.61
N GLY A 340 -19.31 4.28 6.38
CA GLY A 340 -20.37 3.35 6.71
C GLY A 340 -20.18 2.00 6.01
N ALA A 341 -19.83 2.00 4.73
CA ALA A 341 -19.52 0.78 3.98
C ALA A 341 -18.30 0.05 4.56
N LEU A 342 -17.27 0.80 5.00
CA LEU A 342 -16.13 0.22 5.70
C LEU A 342 -16.57 -0.43 7.04
N PHE A 343 -17.38 0.25 7.84
CA PHE A 343 -17.90 -0.28 9.10
C PHE A 343 -18.80 -1.50 8.88
N ALA A 344 -19.66 -1.47 7.85
CA ALA A 344 -20.49 -2.59 7.45
C ALA A 344 -19.64 -3.78 7.01
N PHE A 345 -18.56 -3.54 6.27
CA PHE A 345 -17.63 -4.59 5.87
C PHE A 345 -16.90 -5.20 7.08
N VAL A 346 -16.45 -4.38 8.03
CA VAL A 346 -15.87 -4.87 9.30
C VAL A 346 -16.89 -5.64 10.13
N ALA A 347 -18.15 -5.19 10.16
CA ALA A 347 -19.23 -5.88 10.85
C ALA A 347 -19.61 -7.20 10.18
N LEU A 348 -19.60 -7.26 8.85
CA LEU A 348 -19.77 -8.49 8.08
C LEU A 348 -18.65 -9.49 8.43
N LEU A 349 -17.41 -9.02 8.48
CA LEU A 349 -16.26 -9.82 8.91
C LEU A 349 -16.42 -10.32 10.36
N TYR A 350 -16.91 -9.47 11.27
CA TYR A 350 -17.20 -9.84 12.65
C TYR A 350 -18.33 -10.88 12.77
N VAL A 351 -19.43 -10.69 12.03
CA VAL A 351 -20.56 -11.63 11.97
C VAL A 351 -20.10 -12.98 11.42
N ALA A 352 -19.31 -12.98 10.35
CA ALA A 352 -18.72 -14.19 9.79
C ALA A 352 -17.82 -14.91 10.81
N TYR A 353 -17.00 -14.16 11.56
CA TYR A 353 -16.18 -14.73 12.64
C TYR A 353 -17.04 -15.36 13.75
N ARG A 354 -18.01 -14.62 14.29
CA ARG A 354 -18.91 -15.08 15.36
C ARG A 354 -19.67 -16.34 14.99
N ALA A 355 -20.21 -16.41 13.78
CA ALA A 355 -20.97 -17.57 13.33
C ALA A 355 -20.11 -18.85 13.26
N ILE A 356 -18.80 -18.70 13.10
CA ILE A 356 -17.85 -19.82 13.04
C ILE A 356 -17.37 -20.22 14.42
N ASP A 357 -17.12 -19.26 15.30
CA ASP A 357 -16.81 -19.50 16.72
C ASP A 357 -17.98 -20.20 17.43
N ASP A 358 -19.21 -19.74 17.16
CA ASP A 358 -20.45 -20.31 17.71
C ASP A 358 -20.74 -21.72 17.13
N GLY A 359 -20.22 -22.03 15.92
CA GLY A 359 -20.40 -23.31 15.21
C GLY A 359 -19.30 -24.35 15.45
N SER A 360 -18.17 -23.98 16.04
CA SER A 360 -17.15 -24.94 16.49
C SER A 360 -17.61 -25.61 17.78
N PRO A 361 -17.79 -26.95 17.83
CA PRO A 361 -17.94 -27.63 19.11
C PRO A 361 -16.67 -27.36 19.93
N GLY A 362 -16.85 -26.98 21.19
CA GLY A 362 -15.84 -26.35 22.05
C GLY A 362 -14.41 -26.88 21.91
N ALA A 363 -13.46 -25.93 21.96
CA ALA A 363 -12.10 -26.20 22.37
C ALA A 363 -12.04 -26.81 23.77
#